data_AF-A0A2G6EGE5-F1
#
_entry.id   AF-A0A2G6EGE5-F1
#
_cell.length_a   1.000
_cell.length_b   1.000
_cell.length_c   1.000
_cell.angle_alpha   90.00
_cell.angle_beta   90.00
_cell.angle_gamma   90.00
#
_symmetry.space_group_name_H-M   'P 1'
#
loop_
_entity.id
_entity.type
_entity.pdbx_description
1 polymer ?
#
loop_
_entity_poly.entity_id
_entity_poly.type
_entity_poly.pdbx_seq_one_letter_code
_entity_poly.pdbx_strand_id
1 'polypeptide(L)'
;MQTKLIKFLSGIILSIGIALFILVKFYLRKLNFENNIIVFILGIAPNFLFALFTSTALASEYFRIKKQKREKFDRDYKLLLVGIFLILILEEFFPFFSGSKVTDIYDIFASLVGILIGYLFYSIIIKRY
;
A
#
# COMPACT_ATOMS: atom_id res chain seq x y z
N MET A 1 -19.15 -13.39 -14.00
CA MET A 1 -19.44 -11.95 -13.87
C MET A 1 -18.69 -11.29 -12.71
N GLN A 2 -18.68 -11.89 -11.51
CA GLN A 2 -17.96 -11.39 -10.32
C GLN A 2 -16.47 -11.08 -10.55
N THR A 3 -15.72 -11.90 -11.28
CA THR A 3 -14.29 -11.68 -11.54
C THR A 3 -13.97 -10.45 -12.39
N LYS A 4 -14.87 -10.01 -13.28
CA LYS A 4 -14.70 -8.77 -14.06
C LYS A 4 -14.95 -7.52 -13.20
N LEU A 5 -15.96 -7.58 -12.33
CA LEU A 5 -16.26 -6.50 -11.39
C LEU A 5 -15.10 -6.30 -10.39
N ILE A 6 -14.57 -7.39 -9.84
CA ILE A 6 -13.43 -7.33 -8.92
C ILE A 6 -12.20 -6.76 -9.64
N LYS A 7 -11.92 -7.16 -10.89
CA LYS A 7 -10.85 -6.55 -11.71
C LYS A 7 -11.00 -5.03 -11.83
N PHE A 8 -12.20 -4.59 -12.15
CA PHE A 8 -12.50 -3.17 -12.34
C PHE A 8 -12.33 -2.39 -11.03
N LEU A 9 -12.86 -2.92 -9.93
CA LEU A 9 -12.74 -2.29 -8.61
C LEU A 9 -11.30 -2.24 -8.12
N SER A 10 -10.51 -3.31 -8.27
CA SER A 10 -9.09 -3.31 -7.90
C SER A 10 -8.27 -2.31 -8.72
N GLY A 11 -8.57 -2.21 -10.01
CA GLY A 11 -7.95 -1.21 -10.89
C GLY A 11 -8.28 0.21 -10.44
N ILE A 12 -9.55 0.48 -10.10
CA ILE A 12 -9.97 1.77 -9.54
C ILE A 12 -9.24 2.07 -8.22
N ILE A 13 -9.18 1.10 -7.31
CA ILE A 13 -8.52 1.24 -6.01
C ILE A 13 -7.03 1.58 -6.18
N LEU A 14 -6.33 0.90 -7.09
CA LEU A 14 -4.94 1.21 -7.44
C LEU A 14 -4.80 2.60 -8.05
N SER A 15 -5.65 2.96 -9.01
CA SER A 15 -5.62 4.28 -9.65
C SER A 15 -5.88 5.41 -8.66
N ILE A 16 -6.85 5.25 -7.75
CA ILE A 16 -7.12 6.19 -6.66
C ILE A 16 -5.89 6.27 -5.74
N GLY A 17 -5.29 5.14 -5.39
CA GLY A 17 -4.10 5.09 -4.56
C GLY A 17 -2.92 5.83 -5.16
N ILE A 18 -2.65 5.63 -6.46
CA ILE A 18 -1.61 6.35 -7.20
C ILE A 18 -1.93 7.84 -7.27
N ALA A 19 -3.18 8.21 -7.57
CA ALA A 19 -3.59 9.61 -7.62
C ALA A 19 -3.41 10.31 -6.26
N LEU A 20 -3.81 9.66 -5.17
CA LEU A 20 -3.62 10.17 -3.81
C LEU A 20 -2.13 10.25 -3.44
N PHE A 21 -1.33 9.25 -3.80
CA PHE A 21 0.11 9.29 -3.60
C PHE A 21 0.74 10.50 -4.30
N ILE A 22 0.41 10.72 -5.57
CA ILE A 22 0.91 11.86 -6.35
C ILE A 22 0.45 13.19 -5.73
N LEU A 23 -0.83 13.30 -5.41
CA LEU A 23 -1.42 14.50 -4.81
C LEU A 23 -0.74 14.86 -3.49
N VAL A 24 -0.58 13.89 -2.59
CA VAL A 24 0.03 14.13 -1.29
C VAL A 24 1.51 14.47 -1.44
N LYS A 25 2.25 13.66 -2.20
CA LYS A 25 3.71 13.76 -2.29
C LYS A 25 4.18 14.99 -3.04
N PHE A 26 3.58 15.29 -4.20
CA PHE A 26 4.07 16.36 -5.07
C PHE A 26 3.36 17.69 -4.88
N TYR A 27 2.14 17.69 -4.33
CA TYR A 27 1.34 18.90 -4.17
C TYR A 27 1.17 19.28 -2.70
N LEU A 28 0.48 18.46 -1.90
CA LEU A 28 0.12 18.82 -0.53
C LEU A 28 1.34 19.02 0.39
N ARG A 29 2.38 18.18 0.27
CA ARG A 29 3.61 18.31 1.07
C ARG A 29 4.41 19.60 0.79
N LYS A 30 4.17 20.26 -0.36
CA LYS A 30 4.81 21.54 -0.71
C LYS A 30 4.04 22.76 -0.23
N LEU A 31 2.82 22.58 0.26
CA LEU A 31 2.05 23.67 0.84
C LEU A 31 2.61 23.99 2.24
N ASN A 32 2.82 25.27 2.53
CA ASN A 32 3.26 25.72 3.84
C ASN A 32 2.07 25.75 4.80
N PHE A 33 1.78 24.60 5.42
CA PHE A 33 0.80 24.52 6.50
C PHE A 33 1.41 24.96 7.83
N GLU A 34 0.71 25.81 8.57
CA GLU A 34 1.12 26.25 9.90
C GLU A 34 0.91 25.17 10.98
N ASN A 35 0.03 24.21 10.73
CA ASN A 35 -0.30 23.16 11.69
C ASN A 35 0.65 21.97 11.56
N ASN A 36 1.50 21.78 12.59
CA ASN A 36 2.48 20.70 12.67
C ASN A 36 1.88 19.29 12.55
N ILE A 37 0.65 19.07 13.03
CA ILE A 37 -0.03 17.76 12.95
C ILE A 37 -0.38 17.46 11.49
N ILE A 38 -0.87 18.44 10.74
CA ILE A 38 -1.20 18.28 9.33
C ILE A 38 0.07 17.99 8.52
N VAL A 39 1.15 18.72 8.78
CA VAL A 39 2.46 18.49 8.14
C VAL A 39 2.96 17.08 8.40
N PHE A 40 2.87 16.61 9.65
CA PHE A 40 3.24 15.24 10.02
C PHE A 40 2.41 14.19 9.27
N ILE A 41 1.08 14.32 9.26
CA ILE A 41 0.18 13.38 8.56
C ILE A 41 0.49 13.35 7.06
N LEU A 42 0.69 14.51 6.43
CA LEU A 42 1.04 14.61 5.01
C LEU A 42 2.44 14.09 4.70
N GLY A 43 3.35 14.12 5.68
CA GLY A 43 4.67 13.51 5.60
C GLY A 43 4.57 12.00 5.40
N ILE A 44 3.80 11.34 6.26
CA ILE A 44 3.70 9.87 6.33
C ILE A 44 2.66 9.23 5.41
N ALA A 45 1.69 10.03 4.95
CA ALA A 45 0.59 9.56 4.12
C ALA A 45 1.01 8.88 2.81
N PRO A 46 2.02 9.35 2.03
CA PRO A 46 2.39 8.70 0.78
C PRO A 46 2.78 7.22 0.97
N ASN A 47 3.60 6.94 1.98
CA ASN A 47 4.09 5.60 2.25
C ASN A 47 2.98 4.70 2.80
N PHE A 48 2.18 5.21 3.74
CA PHE A 48 0.99 4.52 4.22
C PHE A 48 0.05 4.14 3.07
N LEU A 49 -0.32 5.11 2.22
CA LEU A 49 -1.28 4.91 1.13
C LEU A 49 -0.72 3.93 0.10
N PHE A 50 0.54 4.11 -0.32
CA PHE A 50 1.16 3.20 -1.28
C PHE A 50 1.15 1.76 -0.77
N ALA A 51 1.55 1.55 0.49
CA ALA A 51 1.60 0.22 1.10
C ALA A 51 0.20 -0.40 1.28
N LEU A 52 -0.80 0.40 1.66
CA LEU A 52 -2.19 -0.03 1.78
C LEU A 52 -2.79 -0.42 0.43
N PHE A 53 -2.65 0.42 -0.60
CA PHE A 53 -3.27 0.18 -1.89
C PHE A 53 -2.62 -0.96 -2.67
N THR A 54 -1.29 -1.11 -2.58
CA THR A 54 -0.60 -2.25 -3.20
C THR A 54 -0.96 -3.57 -2.53
N SER A 55 -0.96 -3.64 -1.20
CA SER A 55 -1.30 -4.86 -0.45
C SER A 55 -2.76 -5.29 -0.63
N THR A 56 -3.70 -4.34 -0.69
CA THR A 56 -5.12 -4.62 -0.96
C THR A 56 -5.38 -5.00 -2.41
N ALA A 57 -4.70 -4.38 -3.37
CA ALA A 57 -4.80 -4.75 -4.77
C ALA A 57 -4.29 -6.18 -5.00
N LEU A 58 -3.16 -6.56 -4.40
CA LEU A 58 -2.67 -7.94 -4.44
C LEU A 58 -3.68 -8.92 -3.82
N ALA A 59 -4.30 -8.56 -2.69
CA ALA A 59 -5.31 -9.40 -2.03
C ALA A 59 -6.49 -9.72 -2.96
N SER A 60 -6.87 -8.78 -3.83
CA SER A 60 -7.97 -8.95 -4.77
C SER A 60 -7.70 -10.00 -5.87
N GLU A 61 -6.44 -10.37 -6.11
CA GLU A 61 -6.09 -11.44 -7.04
C GLU A 61 -6.53 -12.82 -6.53
N TYR A 62 -6.73 -12.98 -5.22
CA TYR A 62 -7.20 -14.23 -4.60
C TYR A 62 -8.49 -14.76 -5.25
N PHE A 63 -9.42 -13.85 -5.59
CA PHE A 63 -10.69 -14.21 -6.24
C PHE A 63 -10.53 -14.82 -7.64
N ARG A 64 -9.34 -14.75 -8.23
CA ARG A 64 -9.04 -15.27 -9.58
C ARG A 64 -8.29 -16.60 -9.54
N ILE A 65 -7.78 -16.97 -8.37
CA ILE A 65 -6.99 -18.18 -8.20
C ILE A 65 -7.93 -19.39 -8.04
N LYS A 66 -7.71 -20.41 -8.86
CA LYS A 66 -8.41 -21.71 -8.72
C LYS A 66 -8.14 -22.28 -7.32
N LYS A 67 -9.14 -22.91 -6.69
CA LYS A 67 -9.07 -23.40 -5.30
C LYS A 67 -7.78 -24.18 -4.97
N GLN A 68 -7.37 -25.08 -5.86
CA GLN A 68 -6.15 -25.89 -5.74
C GLN A 68 -4.82 -25.12 -5.75
N LYS A 69 -4.82 -23.84 -6.14
CA LYS A 69 -3.63 -22.97 -6.16
C LYS A 69 -3.63 -21.93 -5.02
N ARG A 70 -4.66 -21.91 -4.17
CA ARG A 70 -4.83 -20.88 -3.14
C ARG A 70 -3.76 -20.95 -2.04
N GLU A 71 -3.33 -22.14 -1.64
CA GLU A 71 -2.26 -22.31 -0.64
C GLU A 71 -0.93 -21.72 -1.13
N LYS A 72 -0.55 -22.00 -2.39
CA LYS A 72 0.62 -21.39 -3.00
C LYS A 72 0.48 -19.86 -3.07
N PHE A 73 -0.69 -19.36 -3.46
CA PHE A 73 -0.95 -17.93 -3.52
C PHE A 73 -0.86 -17.26 -2.14
N ASP A 74 -1.37 -17.88 -1.07
CA ASP A 74 -1.25 -17.33 0.29
C ASP A 74 0.21 -17.18 0.74
N ARG A 75 1.04 -18.19 0.42
CA ARG A 75 2.49 -18.12 0.66
C ARG A 75 3.14 -17.00 -0.15
N ASP A 76 2.85 -16.95 -1.45
CA ASP A 76 3.42 -15.94 -2.35
C ASP A 76 2.97 -14.53 -1.96
N TYR A 77 1.71 -14.35 -1.55
CA TYR A 77 1.16 -13.08 -1.07
C TYR A 77 1.90 -12.58 0.18
N LYS A 78 2.08 -13.44 1.19
CA LYS A 78 2.85 -13.08 2.40
C LYS A 78 4.29 -12.68 2.07
N LEU A 79 4.95 -13.42 1.18
CA LEU A 79 6.29 -13.09 0.71
C LEU A 79 6.33 -11.76 -0.04
N LEU A 80 5.33 -11.48 -0.88
CA LEU A 80 5.21 -10.20 -1.58
C LEU A 80 5.01 -9.03 -0.61
N LEU A 81 4.21 -9.20 0.46
CA LEU A 81 4.06 -8.15 1.48
C LEU A 81 5.38 -7.85 2.19
N VAL A 82 6.15 -8.89 2.55
CA VAL A 82 7.50 -8.71 3.11
C VAL A 82 8.41 -7.99 2.12
N GLY A 83 8.38 -8.39 0.84
CA GLY A 83 9.15 -7.74 -0.22
C GLY A 83 8.79 -6.26 -0.39
N ILE A 84 7.50 -5.92 -0.42
CA ILE A 84 7.02 -4.53 -0.49
C ILE A 84 7.51 -3.73 0.71
N PHE A 85 7.42 -4.30 1.92
CA PHE A 85 7.89 -3.62 3.12
C PHE A 85 9.39 -3.33 3.07
N LEU A 86 10.21 -4.31 2.65
CA LEU A 86 11.65 -4.13 2.50
C LEU A 86 11.98 -3.07 1.43
N ILE A 87 11.25 -3.04 0.31
CA ILE A 87 11.43 -2.01 -0.72
C ILE A 87 11.12 -0.62 -0.16
N LEU A 88 10.04 -0.47 0.61
CA LEU A 88 9.68 0.82 1.23
C LEU A 88 10.69 1.27 2.28
N ILE A 89 11.24 0.34 3.07
CA ILE A 89 12.34 0.65 3.99
C ILE A 89 13.57 1.11 3.20
N LEU A 90 13.96 0.36 2.16
CA LEU A 90 15.12 0.71 1.33
C LEU A 90 14.96 2.08 0.68
N GLU A 91 13.76 2.42 0.24
CA GLU A 91 13.42 3.72 -0.34
C GLU A 91 13.60 4.88 0.65
N GLU A 92 13.40 4.65 1.96
CA GLU A 92 13.67 5.67 2.99
C GLU A 92 15.16 5.87 3.30
N PHE A 93 15.98 4.85 3.08
CA PHE A 93 17.44 4.96 3.24
C PHE A 93 18.12 5.45 1.96
N PHE A 94 17.61 5.04 0.81
CA PHE A 94 18.12 5.35 -0.51
C PHE A 94 16.95 5.87 -1.35
N PRO A 95 16.61 7.17 -1.24
CA PRO A 95 15.45 7.75 -1.92
C PRO A 95 15.65 7.76 -3.44
N PHE A 96 15.25 6.68 -4.12
CA PHE A 96 15.28 6.57 -5.58
C PHE A 96 14.06 7.27 -6.21
N PHE A 97 12.91 7.22 -5.53
CA PHE A 97 11.62 7.76 -5.96
C PHE A 97 11.13 8.94 -5.10
N SER A 98 11.65 9.13 -3.88
CA SER A 98 11.15 10.12 -2.91
C SER A 98 11.90 11.43 -2.87
N GLY A 99 13.19 11.43 -3.25
CA GLY A 99 14.04 12.63 -3.28
C GLY A 99 14.26 13.30 -1.91
N SER A 100 13.69 12.77 -0.82
CA SER A 100 13.86 13.25 0.55
C SER A 100 15.01 12.49 1.20
N LYS A 101 16.06 13.20 1.65
CA LYS A 101 17.24 12.59 2.27
C LYS A 101 17.12 12.36 3.78
N VAL A 102 15.97 12.67 4.36
CA VAL A 102 15.72 12.46 5.80
C VAL A 102 14.97 11.14 5.93
N THR A 103 15.66 10.12 6.43
CA THR A 103 15.03 8.86 6.82
C THR A 103 14.05 9.14 7.94
N ASP A 104 12.76 8.98 7.67
CA ASP A 104 11.71 9.16 8.65
C ASP A 104 11.26 7.79 9.19
N ILE A 105 11.54 7.52 10.47
CA ILE A 105 11.10 6.26 11.08
C ILE A 105 9.57 6.14 11.08
N TYR A 106 8.86 7.27 11.08
CA TYR A 106 7.41 7.29 10.98
C TYR A 106 6.93 6.88 9.59
N ASP A 107 7.72 7.11 8.54
CA ASP A 107 7.43 6.63 7.17
C ASP A 107 7.54 5.10 7.07
N ILE A 108 8.48 4.49 7.80
CA ILE A 108 8.59 3.03 7.94
C ILE A 108 7.40 2.47 8.72
N PHE A 109 7.03 3.08 9.85
CA PHE A 109 5.86 2.64 10.62
C PHE A 109 4.57 2.80 9.82
N ALA A 110 4.40 3.90 9.10
CA ALA A 110 3.27 4.14 8.22
C ALA A 110 3.15 3.06 7.14
N SER A 111 4.27 2.67 6.51
CA SER A 111 4.31 1.55 5.56
C SER A 111 3.86 0.25 6.19
N LEU A 112 4.37 -0.07 7.38
CA LEU A 112 4.02 -1.28 8.12
C LEU A 112 2.52 -1.32 8.43
N VAL A 113 1.95 -0.22 8.93
CA VAL A 113 0.53 -0.12 9.25
C VAL A 113 -0.32 -0.30 7.99
N GLY A 114 0.06 0.31 6.87
CA GLY A 114 -0.64 0.15 5.59
C GLY A 114 -0.67 -1.32 5.13
N ILE A 115 0.45 -2.03 5.22
CA ILE A 115 0.56 -3.46 4.90
C ILE A 115 -0.29 -4.31 5.85
N LEU A 116 -0.27 -4.02 7.15
CA LEU A 116 -1.07 -4.75 8.14
C LEU A 116 -2.57 -4.62 7.86
N ILE A 117 -3.05 -3.42 7.53
CA ILE A 117 -4.45 -3.20 7.16
C ILE A 117 -4.80 -3.99 5.89
N GLY A 118 -3.95 -3.95 4.86
CA GLY A 118 -4.16 -4.75 3.65
C GLY A 118 -4.16 -6.26 3.89
N TYR A 119 -3.28 -6.74 4.77
CA TYR A 119 -3.24 -8.14 5.20
C TYR A 119 -4.50 -8.54 6.00
N LEU A 120 -5.00 -7.67 6.86
CA LEU A 120 -6.26 -7.89 7.59
C LEU A 120 -7.43 -8.00 6.62
N PHE A 121 -7.49 -7.12 5.62
CA PHE A 121 -8.50 -7.19 4.55
C PHE A 121 -8.42 -8.52 3.79
N TYR A 122 -7.21 -8.96 3.41
CA TYR A 122 -6.99 -10.27 2.79
C TYR A 122 -7.44 -11.43 3.70
N SER A 123 -7.12 -11.38 4.99
CA SER A 123 -7.48 -12.41 5.96
C SER A 123 -9.00 -12.54 6.12
N ILE A 124 -9.73 -11.42 6.08
CA ILE A 124 -11.20 -11.41 6.08
C ILE A 124 -11.74 -12.06 4.81
N ILE A 125 -11.12 -11.79 3.65
CA ILE A 125 -11.50 -12.41 2.37
C ILE A 125 -11.33 -13.93 2.44
N ILE A 126 -10.17 -14.44 2.86
CA ILE A 126 -9.93 -15.90 2.92
C ILE A 126 -10.93 -16.58 3.87
N LYS A 127 -11.17 -16.01 5.06
CA LYS A 127 -12.11 -16.60 6.02
C LYS A 127 -13.53 -16.73 5.48
N ARG A 128 -13.92 -15.90 4.50
CA ARG A 128 -15.25 -15.92 3.87
C ARG A 128 -15.32 -16.85 2.64
N TYR A 129 -14.21 -17.32 2.06
CA TYR A 129 -14.16 -17.99 0.74
C TYR A 129 -13.13 -19.13 0.61
#